data_AF-A0A818AKP6-F1
#
_entry.id   AF-A0A818AKP6-F1
#
_cell.length_a   1.000
_cell.length_b   1.000
_cell.length_c   1.000
_cell.angle_alpha   90.00
_cell.angle_beta   90.00
_cell.angle_gamma   90.00
#
_symmetry.space_group_name_H-M   'P 1'
#
loop_
_entity.id
_entity.type
_entity.pdbx_description
1 polymer ?
#
loop_
_entity_poly.entity_id
_entity_poly.type
_entity_poly.pdbx_seq_one_letter_code
_entity_poly.pdbx_strand_id
1 'polypeptide(L)'
;MMNGYYNYNDGGLNEARSRINQMSFEDLKRLMNSDDEVTKFVRSLSELQQIETIKESLKENIKRLALCNLEQEPILIHEKQKLAQLHDELRKIKEKYDSIRGDYGIIIY
;
A
#
# COMPACT_ATOMS: atom_id res chain seq x y z
N MET A 1 -9.07 4.08 -11.62
CA MET A 1 -8.44 5.34 -11.15
C MET A 1 -9.21 5.79 -9.92
N MET A 2 -8.63 5.68 -8.72
CA MET A 2 -9.30 6.07 -7.47
C MET A 2 -9.15 7.59 -7.28
N ASN A 3 -10.26 8.31 -7.41
CA ASN A 3 -10.32 9.74 -7.06
C ASN A 3 -10.49 9.86 -5.54
N GLY A 4 -9.38 10.04 -4.82
CA GLY A 4 -9.38 10.41 -3.42
C GLY A 4 -9.61 11.92 -3.27
N TYR A 5 -10.87 12.35 -3.34
CA TYR A 5 -11.24 13.66 -2.81
C TYR A 5 -11.22 13.56 -1.29
N TYR A 6 -10.10 13.93 -0.67
CA TYR A 6 -10.07 14.27 0.74
C TYR A 6 -10.86 15.56 0.91
N ASN A 7 -12.16 15.42 1.11
CA ASN A 7 -13.00 16.48 1.60
C ASN A 7 -12.51 16.78 3.03
N TYR A 8 -11.76 17.86 3.22
CA TYR A 8 -11.51 18.42 4.54
C TYR A 8 -12.85 18.92 5.06
N ASN A 9 -13.63 17.98 5.60
CA ASN A 9 -14.87 18.31 6.25
C ASN A 9 -14.52 19.12 7.48
N ASP A 10 -15.12 20.29 7.63
CA ASP A 10 -15.15 21.09 8.86
C ASP A 10 -15.89 20.36 10.02
N GLY A 11 -16.08 19.04 9.89
CA GLY A 11 -16.98 18.20 10.68
C GLY A 11 -16.51 18.06 12.11
N GLY A 12 -15.23 17.76 12.32
CA GLY A 12 -14.65 17.56 13.66
C GLY A 12 -14.51 18.87 14.42
N LEU A 13 -14.28 19.98 13.71
CA LEU A 13 -14.22 21.32 14.30
C LEU A 13 -15.64 21.79 14.71
N ASN A 14 -16.65 21.51 13.89
CA ASN A 14 -18.05 21.74 14.22
C ASN A 14 -18.57 20.81 15.34
N GLU A 15 -18.15 19.55 15.35
CA GLU A 15 -18.44 18.59 16.41
C GLU A 15 -17.84 19.06 17.74
N ALA A 16 -16.56 19.43 17.74
CA ALA A 16 -15.87 19.93 18.93
C ALA A 16 -16.56 21.18 19.48
N ARG A 17 -16.89 22.15 18.62
CA ARG A 17 -17.66 23.35 19.00
C ARG A 17 -19.03 23.01 19.58
N SER A 18 -19.76 22.10 18.94
CA SER A 18 -21.09 21.66 19.42
C SER A 18 -21.01 21.01 20.79
N ARG A 19 -20.05 20.10 21.01
CA ARG A 19 -19.86 19.42 22.30
C ARG A 19 -19.43 20.40 23.39
N ILE A 20 -18.50 21.32 23.09
CA ILE A 20 -18.08 22.39 24.00
C ILE A 20 -19.27 23.25 24.42
N ASN A 21 -20.12 23.65 23.48
CA ASN A 21 -21.31 24.47 23.77
C ASN A 21 -22.36 23.77 24.65
N GLN A 22 -22.32 22.44 24.73
CA GLN A 22 -23.23 21.63 25.53
C GLN A 22 -22.64 21.21 26.89
N MET A 23 -21.34 21.48 27.14
CA MET A 23 -20.69 21.11 28.39
C MET A 23 -21.17 21.96 29.56
N SER A 24 -21.17 21.37 30.75
CA SER A 24 -21.37 22.13 31.99
C SER A 24 -20.19 23.07 32.25
N PHE A 25 -20.40 24.10 33.07
CA PHE A 25 -19.33 25.02 33.47
C PHE A 25 -18.17 24.28 34.16
N GLU A 26 -18.49 23.32 35.03
CA GLU A 26 -17.52 22.48 35.73
C GLU A 26 -16.70 21.62 34.77
N ASP A 27 -17.32 21.07 33.72
CA ASP A 27 -16.62 20.30 32.68
C ASP A 27 -15.73 21.19 31.82
N LEU A 28 -16.21 22.37 31.44
CA LEU A 28 -15.40 23.38 30.73
C LEU A 28 -14.22 23.83 31.57
N LYS A 29 -14.43 24.08 32.86
CA LYS A 29 -13.36 24.44 33.79
C LYS A 29 -12.36 23.31 33.93
N ARG A 30 -12.79 22.05 34.00
CA ARG A 30 -11.88 20.90 34.00
C ARG A 30 -11.08 20.81 32.71
N LEU A 31 -11.74 20.96 31.58
CA LEU A 31 -11.13 20.90 30.25
C LEU A 31 -10.09 22.02 30.07
N MET A 32 -10.40 23.26 30.46
CA MET A 32 -9.49 24.39 30.32
C MET A 32 -8.26 24.34 31.24
N ASN A 33 -8.34 23.60 32.35
CA ASN A 33 -7.27 23.55 33.36
C ASN A 33 -6.45 22.26 33.31
N SER A 34 -6.69 21.37 32.35
CA SER A 34 -5.99 20.08 32.26
C SER A 34 -5.75 19.66 30.81
N ASP A 35 -4.48 19.65 30.40
CA ASP A 35 -4.05 19.19 29.08
C ASP A 35 -4.42 17.72 28.82
N ASP A 36 -4.44 16.90 29.87
CA ASP A 36 -4.88 15.51 29.78
C ASP A 36 -6.36 15.40 29.43
N GLU A 37 -7.20 16.27 30.00
CA GLU A 37 -8.63 16.30 29.67
C GLU A 37 -8.86 16.83 28.26
N VAL A 38 -8.10 17.84 27.82
CA VAL A 38 -8.12 18.30 26.41
C VAL A 38 -7.75 17.16 25.47
N THR A 39 -6.69 16.41 25.79
CA THR A 39 -6.23 15.29 24.97
C THR A 39 -7.27 14.18 24.90
N LYS A 40 -7.90 13.81 26.02
CA LYS A 40 -9.00 12.84 26.04
C LYS A 40 -10.19 13.31 25.20
N PHE A 41 -10.56 14.58 25.33
CA PHE A 41 -11.64 15.18 24.56
C PHE A 41 -11.36 15.10 23.05
N VAL A 42 -10.18 15.55 22.60
CA VAL A 42 -9.78 15.50 21.19
C VAL A 42 -9.76 14.06 20.66
N ARG A 43 -9.26 13.10 21.45
CA ARG A 43 -9.28 11.67 21.09
C ARG A 43 -10.68 11.07 21.00
N SER A 44 -11.66 11.68 21.65
CA SER A 44 -13.06 11.23 21.59
C SER A 44 -13.83 11.79 20.39
N LEU A 45 -13.23 12.68 19.59
CA LEU A 45 -13.86 13.21 18.39
C LEU A 45 -13.93 12.14 17.31
N SER A 46 -15.07 12.09 16.63
CA SER A 46 -15.38 11.02 15.67
C SER A 46 -14.36 10.95 14.51
N GLU A 47 -13.89 12.09 14.04
CA GLU A 47 -12.87 12.16 12.99
C GLU A 47 -11.54 11.54 13.41
N LEU A 48 -11.09 11.80 14.65
CA LEU A 48 -9.82 11.22 15.12
C LEU A 48 -9.95 9.70 15.25
N GLN A 49 -11.09 9.21 15.75
CA GLN A 49 -11.38 7.77 15.84
C GLN A 49 -11.44 7.10 14.46
N GLN A 50 -12.03 7.77 13.46
CA GLN A 50 -12.04 7.29 12.08
C GLN A 50 -10.63 7.21 11.51
N ILE A 51 -9.80 8.24 11.73
CA ILE A 51 -8.39 8.26 11.29
C ILE A 51 -7.62 7.11 11.95
N GLU A 52 -7.79 6.88 13.26
CA GLU A 52 -7.16 5.77 13.96
C GLU A 52 -7.58 4.41 13.40
N THR A 53 -8.86 4.25 13.08
CA THR A 53 -9.40 3.02 12.47
C THR A 53 -8.81 2.78 11.08
N ILE A 54 -8.75 3.83 10.23
CA ILE A 54 -8.13 3.76 8.91
C ILE A 54 -6.65 3.42 9.02
N LYS A 55 -5.94 4.04 9.96
CA LYS A 55 -4.52 3.77 10.23
C LYS A 55 -4.29 2.30 10.59
N GLU A 56 -5.13 1.72 11.44
CA GLU A 56 -4.96 0.33 11.85
C GLU A 56 -5.29 -0.64 10.70
N SER A 57 -6.33 -0.35 9.93
CA SER A 57 -6.65 -1.09 8.70
C SER A 57 -5.50 -1.05 7.68
N LEU A 58 -4.89 0.12 7.47
CA LEU A 58 -3.73 0.27 6.58
C LEU A 58 -2.53 -0.54 7.06
N LYS A 59 -2.22 -0.54 8.36
CA LYS A 59 -1.13 -1.38 8.90
C LYS A 59 -1.38 -2.86 8.63
N GLU A 60 -2.61 -3.32 8.83
CA GLU A 60 -2.98 -4.71 8.59
C GLU A 60 -2.84 -5.08 7.10
N ASN A 61 -3.29 -4.19 6.20
CA ASN A 61 -3.11 -4.39 4.76
C ASN A 61 -1.63 -4.42 4.36
N ILE A 62 -0.80 -3.55 4.93
CA ILE A 62 0.65 -3.55 4.71
C ILE A 62 1.27 -4.87 5.16
N LYS A 63 0.90 -5.38 6.34
CA LYS A 63 1.40 -6.68 6.84
C LYS A 63 1.03 -7.81 5.88
N ARG A 64 -0.22 -7.86 5.41
CA ARG A 64 -0.69 -8.87 4.45
C ARG A 64 0.07 -8.80 3.13
N LEU A 65 0.25 -7.59 2.58
CA LEU A 65 1.03 -7.39 1.36
C LEU A 65 2.49 -7.83 1.54
N ALA A 66 3.10 -7.51 2.68
CA ALA A 66 4.46 -7.95 2.98
C ALA A 66 4.57 -9.49 3.02
N LEU A 67 3.61 -10.16 3.65
CA LEU A 67 3.56 -11.63 3.68
C LEU A 67 3.39 -12.23 2.27
N CYS A 68 2.43 -11.72 1.48
CA CYS A 68 2.25 -12.19 0.11
C CYS A 68 3.50 -11.97 -0.75
N ASN A 69 4.19 -10.84 -0.59
CA ASN A 69 5.43 -10.58 -1.31
C ASN A 69 6.53 -11.57 -0.92
N LEU A 70 6.70 -11.85 0.38
CA LEU A 70 7.66 -12.85 0.87
C LEU A 70 7.38 -14.25 0.30
N GLU A 71 6.11 -14.61 0.12
CA GLU A 71 5.72 -15.89 -0.48
C GLU A 71 5.94 -15.93 -2.01
N GLN A 72 5.65 -14.82 -2.70
CA GLN A 72 5.68 -14.78 -4.18
C GLN A 72 7.06 -14.47 -4.76
N GLU A 73 7.89 -13.69 -4.07
CA GLU A 73 9.23 -13.32 -4.51
C GLU A 73 10.12 -14.53 -4.87
N PRO A 74 10.23 -15.61 -4.05
CA PRO A 74 11.05 -16.76 -4.43
C PRO A 74 10.51 -17.49 -5.67
N ILE A 75 9.19 -17.53 -5.85
CA ILE A 75 8.55 -18.14 -7.02
C ILE A 75 8.90 -17.32 -8.28
N LEU A 76 8.77 -16.00 -8.20
CA LEU A 76 9.12 -15.10 -9.30
C LEU A 76 10.60 -15.18 -9.67
N ILE A 77 11.48 -15.26 -8.67
CA ILE A 77 12.93 -15.45 -8.90
C ILE A 77 13.18 -16.78 -9.62
N HIS A 78 12.55 -17.87 -9.18
CA HIS A 78 12.71 -19.18 -9.79
C HIS A 78 12.23 -19.20 -11.26
N GLU A 79 11.03 -18.72 -11.53
CA GLU A 79 10.48 -18.68 -12.88
C GLU A 79 11.29 -17.76 -13.80
N LYS A 80 11.81 -16.64 -13.29
CA LYS A 80 12.72 -15.76 -14.04
C LYS A 80 14.02 -16.47 -14.43
N GLN A 81 14.59 -17.26 -13.52
CA GLN A 81 15.80 -18.05 -13.81
C GLN A 81 15.52 -19.11 -14.88
N LYS A 82 14.40 -19.83 -14.76
CA LYS A 82 13.97 -20.84 -15.73
C LYS A 82 13.76 -20.25 -17.12
N LEU A 83 13.11 -19.09 -17.19
CA LEU A 83 12.89 -18.38 -18.45
C LEU A 83 14.21 -17.93 -19.10
N ALA A 84 15.17 -17.45 -18.29
CA ALA A 84 16.49 -17.09 -18.79
C ALA A 84 17.25 -18.29 -19.39
N GLN A 85 17.17 -19.46 -18.74
CA GLN A 85 17.77 -20.70 -19.26
C GLN A 85 17.14 -21.10 -20.60
N LEU A 86 15.82 -21.11 -20.69
CA LEU A 86 15.11 -21.46 -21.94
C LEU A 86 15.47 -20.49 -23.08
N HIS A 87 15.60 -19.20 -22.77
CA HIS A 87 16.00 -18.20 -23.76
C HIS A 87 17.43 -18.42 -24.27
N ASP A 88 18.36 -18.81 -23.39
CA ASP A 88 19.73 -19.16 -23.81
C ASP A 88 19.78 -20.44 -24.66
N GLU A 89 18.96 -21.45 -24.33
CA GLU A 89 18.82 -22.66 -25.14
C GLU A 89 18.26 -22.36 -26.54
N LEU A 90 17.19 -21.57 -26.61
CA LEU A 90 16.61 -21.12 -27.88
C LEU A 90 17.62 -20.34 -28.72
N ARG A 91 18.43 -19.48 -28.09
CA ARG A 91 19.49 -18.74 -28.78
C ARG A 91 20.51 -19.70 -29.40
N LYS A 92 21.00 -20.68 -28.62
CA LYS A 92 21.95 -21.69 -29.12
C LYS A 92 21.36 -22.53 -30.25
N ILE A 93 20.09 -22.90 -30.17
CA ILE A 93 19.40 -23.65 -31.23
C ILE A 93 19.30 -22.79 -32.50
N LYS A 94 18.93 -21.52 -32.36
CA LYS A 94 18.86 -20.58 -33.48
C LYS A 94 20.23 -20.41 -34.15
N GLU A 95 21.28 -20.19 -33.38
CA GLU A 95 22.66 -20.08 -33.89
C GLU A 95 23.09 -21.36 -34.65
N LYS A 96 22.78 -22.55 -34.10
CA LYS A 96 23.03 -23.82 -34.80
C LYS A 96 22.24 -23.95 -36.09
N TYR A 97 20.96 -23.57 -36.08
CA TYR A 97 20.12 -23.60 -37.27
C TYR A 97 20.65 -22.65 -38.35
N ASP A 98 21.02 -21.43 -37.97
CA ASP A 98 21.58 -20.43 -38.90
C ASP A 98 22.94 -20.88 -39.47
N SER A 99 23.79 -21.53 -38.66
CA SER A 99 25.05 -22.15 -39.13
C SER A 99 24.77 -23.26 -40.14
N ILE A 100 23.90 -24.22 -39.81
CA ILE A 100 23.52 -25.31 -40.72
C ILE A 100 22.93 -24.75 -42.01
N ARG A 101 22.01 -23.79 -41.93
CA ARG A 101 21.42 -23.15 -43.11
C ARG A 101 22.48 -22.43 -43.96
N GLY A 102 23.48 -21.81 -43.33
CA GLY A 102 24.62 -21.21 -44.02
C GLY A 102 25.49 -22.24 -44.73
N ASP A 103 25.78 -23.36 -44.07
CA ASP A 103 26.63 -24.44 -44.59
C ASP A 103 25.96 -25.21 -45.75
N TYR A 104 24.65 -25.44 -45.69
CA TYR A 104 23.89 -26.11 -46.76
C TYR A 104 23.37 -25.14 -47.84
N GLY A 105 23.37 -23.83 -47.60
CA GLY A 105 23.00 -22.81 -48.59
C GLY A 105 24.05 -22.57 -49.68
N ILE A 106 25.26 -23.13 -49.52
CA ILE A 106 26.39 -22.98 -50.46
C ILE A 106 26.50 -24.20 -51.41
N ILE A 107 25.80 -25.31 -51.14
CA ILE A 107 25.81 -26.51 -52.00
C ILE A 107 24.53 -26.59 -52.83
N ILE A 108 24.19 -25.52 -53.56
CA ILE A 108 23.33 -25.61 -54.74
C ILE A 108 23.90 -24.63 -55.77
N TYR A 109 24.88 -25.07 -56.54
CA TYR A 109 25.09 -24.75 -57.97
C TYR A 109 26.09 -25.75 -58.56
#